data_AF-A0A847MZI5-F1
#
_entry.id   AF-A0A847MZI5-F1
#
_cell.length_a   1.000
_cell.length_b   1.000
_cell.length_c   1.000
_cell.angle_alpha   90.00
_cell.angle_beta   90.00
_cell.angle_gamma   90.00
#
_symmetry.space_group_name_H-M   'P 1'
#
loop_
_entity.id
_entity.type
_entity.pdbx_description
1 polymer ?
#
loop_
_entity_poly.entity_id
_entity_poly.type
_entity_poly.pdbx_seq_one_letter_code
_entity_poly.pdbx_strand_id
1 'polypeptide(L)'
;MANTKYGWQTGKNTKTTLSESAQLIAQSLAWFSLEELVAIQECLTGKSVKKGMKKEQCEQLAQLIDFPNQATFDKFFAKLPPYLQKLLYAGCLDPYIDVRCQDWGVEEPLIVEREEPVFYYHHSRYKANPLYRLGLFEIYREHVLHLNEFIAHHFLPFLYKKEEYTPKPLASEPEQLWTIENQIHEVLPLFVESLIPLLKERDATTIVKKGLLKANIKDLRALCGLPPFSLASSYNLDPLVLLAKFILSFESTKLKRPDDGMALIKTMVQRLFYDPSSKGTLAYGSFFEYFALLDHCSLNSNYSYSIDIEPSSRTGVLNVLSDLQGSQAWYAVDDLFQSFLVRGFSMRFENRDVLQSGLSVRGQKVHLSPSDYLTFEDKGFRPVGALRRPLFERPLFKAYLYLLASLGILDIGETTPESLLTKNDKQVPLSPYEALCCVRLTAFGAWCLNLAEERPEPKKQIFETITDTELLLVTFKGKSLERKLFLEQIGTPLGVERYRITEASFIKGCTSSAEVLKRIEKFKQLIDAQPSERWTQFFTSLQRRSTLFAHAEQVLLYTFPDDPEIRRMFATDPALRKLVIRAENNNVVVKKENQKAFQKLLMEHGYLNTL
;
A
#
# COMPACT_ATOMS: atom_id res chain seq x y z
N MET A 1 -14.83 -18.24 -89.80
CA MET A 1 -16.12 -18.80 -89.37
C MET A 1 -16.23 -18.67 -87.85
N ALA A 2 -17.31 -18.00 -87.41
CA ALA A 2 -18.01 -18.06 -86.12
C ALA A 2 -17.31 -17.74 -84.76
N ASN A 3 -17.81 -16.64 -84.17
CA ASN A 3 -18.25 -16.41 -82.78
C ASN A 3 -17.28 -16.05 -81.62
N THR A 4 -17.28 -14.74 -81.35
CA THR A 4 -17.34 -14.01 -80.06
C THR A 4 -18.06 -14.70 -78.88
N LYS A 5 -17.53 -14.51 -77.65
CA LYS A 5 -18.19 -13.80 -76.50
C LYS A 5 -17.25 -13.64 -75.27
N TYR A 6 -17.14 -12.40 -74.77
CA TYR A 6 -16.89 -11.86 -73.40
C TYR A 6 -16.22 -12.76 -72.34
N GLY A 7 -15.22 -12.37 -71.53
CA GLY A 7 -14.80 -11.06 -71.03
C GLY A 7 -14.78 -11.09 -69.48
N TRP A 8 -13.60 -11.14 -68.85
CA TRP A 8 -13.35 -10.71 -67.46
C TRP A 8 -11.92 -10.18 -67.38
N GLN A 9 -11.78 -8.85 -67.37
CA GLN A 9 -10.55 -8.18 -66.98
C GLN A 9 -10.35 -8.42 -65.48
N THR A 10 -9.30 -9.17 -65.13
CA THR A 10 -8.78 -9.20 -63.77
C THR A 10 -8.19 -7.82 -63.49
N GLY A 11 -8.90 -7.03 -62.70
CA GLY A 11 -8.37 -5.79 -62.13
C GLY A 11 -7.04 -6.11 -61.44
N LYS A 12 -6.00 -5.37 -61.80
CA LYS A 12 -4.66 -5.45 -61.22
C LYS A 12 -4.77 -5.37 -59.69
N ASN A 13 -4.44 -6.47 -59.01
CA ASN A 13 -4.09 -6.47 -57.60
C ASN A 13 -2.74 -5.74 -57.47
N THR A 14 -2.76 -4.41 -57.40
CA THR A 14 -1.61 -3.64 -56.92
C THR A 14 -1.39 -4.04 -55.47
N LYS A 15 -0.36 -4.85 -55.20
CA LYS A 15 0.17 -5.03 -53.85
C LYS A 15 0.63 -3.65 -53.35
N THR A 16 -0.25 -2.94 -52.65
CA THR A 16 0.10 -1.70 -51.98
C THR A 16 1.03 -2.08 -50.83
N THR A 17 2.31 -1.72 -50.94
CA THR A 17 3.26 -1.94 -49.85
C THR A 17 2.80 -1.12 -48.64
N LEU A 18 2.46 -1.78 -47.54
CA LEU A 18 2.10 -1.12 -46.29
C LEU A 18 3.27 -0.28 -45.76
N SER A 19 2.97 0.88 -45.17
CA SER A 19 3.92 1.62 -44.34
C SER A 19 4.42 0.75 -43.18
N GLU A 20 5.57 1.08 -42.62
CA GLU A 20 6.11 0.35 -41.47
C GLU A 20 5.16 0.41 -40.25
N SER A 21 4.53 1.57 -40.01
CA SER A 21 3.50 1.73 -38.97
C SER A 21 2.27 0.87 -39.22
N ALA A 22 1.74 0.83 -40.46
CA ALA A 22 0.61 -0.02 -40.79
C ALA A 22 0.94 -1.52 -40.70
N GLN A 23 2.20 -1.92 -40.94
CA GLN A 23 2.62 -3.31 -40.73
C GLN A 23 2.57 -3.71 -39.25
N LEU A 24 3.03 -2.83 -38.35
CA LEU A 24 2.95 -3.06 -36.90
C LEU A 24 1.49 -3.13 -36.42
N ILE A 25 0.65 -2.20 -36.89
CA ILE A 25 -0.79 -2.20 -36.59
C ILE A 25 -1.44 -3.50 -37.07
N ALA A 26 -1.15 -3.95 -38.29
CA ALA A 26 -1.71 -5.19 -38.84
C ALA A 26 -1.30 -6.43 -38.01
N GLN A 27 -0.09 -6.45 -37.45
CA GLN A 27 0.35 -7.52 -36.55
C GLN A 27 -0.44 -7.51 -35.24
N SER A 28 -0.66 -6.34 -34.63
CA SER A 28 -1.49 -6.22 -33.42
C SER A 28 -2.95 -6.59 -33.67
N LEU A 29 -3.48 -6.31 -34.85
CA LEU A 29 -4.85 -6.68 -35.25
C LEU A 29 -5.04 -8.19 -35.45
N ALA A 30 -3.98 -8.99 -35.57
CA ALA A 30 -4.08 -10.43 -35.80
C ALA A 30 -4.75 -11.19 -34.63
N TRP A 31 -4.84 -10.59 -33.44
CA TRP A 31 -5.50 -11.17 -32.27
C TRP A 31 -7.03 -11.17 -32.38
N PHE A 32 -7.62 -10.28 -33.17
CA PHE A 32 -9.07 -10.17 -33.35
C PHE A 32 -9.62 -11.28 -34.25
N SER A 33 -10.88 -11.69 -34.03
CA SER A 33 -11.60 -12.57 -34.93
C SER A 33 -11.91 -11.88 -36.27
N LEU A 34 -12.21 -12.65 -37.31
CA LEU A 34 -12.59 -12.09 -38.62
C LEU A 34 -13.87 -11.25 -38.49
N GLU A 35 -14.82 -11.70 -37.67
CA GLU A 35 -16.06 -11.02 -37.34
C GLU A 35 -15.80 -9.66 -36.67
N GLU A 36 -14.90 -9.61 -35.69
CA GLU A 36 -14.51 -8.37 -35.01
C GLU A 36 -13.85 -7.39 -35.97
N LEU A 37 -12.90 -7.84 -36.80
CA LEU A 37 -12.23 -6.97 -37.77
C LEU A 37 -13.23 -6.32 -38.74
N VAL A 38 -14.19 -7.11 -39.23
CA VAL A 38 -15.27 -6.63 -40.10
C VAL A 38 -16.15 -5.63 -39.34
N ALA A 39 -16.60 -5.98 -38.13
CA ALA A 39 -17.43 -5.09 -37.31
C ALA A 39 -16.73 -3.74 -37.01
N ILE A 40 -15.43 -3.77 -36.73
CA ILE A 40 -14.62 -2.57 -36.52
C ILE A 40 -14.55 -1.72 -37.79
N GLN A 41 -14.27 -2.32 -38.95
CA GLN A 41 -14.21 -1.57 -40.21
C GLN A 41 -15.57 -1.00 -40.61
N GLU A 42 -16.66 -1.76 -40.46
CA GLU A 42 -18.02 -1.28 -40.70
C GLU A 42 -18.38 -0.15 -39.74
N CYS A 43 -17.95 -0.25 -38.48
CA CYS A 43 -18.11 0.79 -37.48
C CYS A 43 -17.46 2.10 -37.92
N LEU A 44 -16.18 2.04 -38.31
CA LEU A 44 -15.38 3.21 -38.69
C LEU A 44 -15.81 3.82 -40.04
N THR A 45 -16.14 2.99 -41.03
CA THR A 45 -16.44 3.45 -42.40
C THR A 45 -17.91 3.74 -42.66
N GLY A 46 -18.81 3.10 -41.90
CA GLY A 46 -20.26 3.15 -42.13
C GLY A 46 -20.73 2.41 -43.37
N LYS A 47 -19.85 1.58 -43.96
CA LYS A 47 -20.11 0.79 -45.16
C LYS A 47 -20.00 -0.67 -44.82
N SER A 48 -20.83 -1.51 -45.43
CA SER A 48 -20.70 -2.95 -45.27
C SER A 48 -19.40 -3.46 -45.91
N VAL A 49 -18.71 -4.34 -45.19
CA VAL A 49 -17.41 -4.90 -45.58
C VAL A 49 -17.59 -6.36 -45.97
N LYS A 50 -17.08 -6.73 -47.16
CA LYS A 50 -17.09 -8.13 -47.59
C LYS A 50 -16.07 -8.92 -46.80
N LYS A 51 -16.51 -10.02 -46.18
CA LYS A 51 -15.62 -10.98 -45.53
C LYS A 51 -14.61 -11.53 -46.54
N GLY A 52 -13.32 -11.44 -46.19
CA GLY A 52 -12.19 -11.89 -46.99
C GLY A 52 -11.22 -12.72 -46.15
N MET A 53 -9.98 -12.88 -46.60
CA MET A 53 -8.95 -13.52 -45.77
C MET A 53 -8.65 -12.64 -44.55
N LYS A 54 -8.51 -13.25 -43.35
CA LYS A 54 -8.21 -12.51 -42.11
C LYS A 54 -7.00 -11.59 -42.24
N LYS A 55 -5.94 -12.06 -42.90
CA LYS A 55 -4.75 -11.24 -43.18
C LYS A 55 -5.09 -9.98 -43.98
N GLU A 56 -5.84 -10.10 -45.07
CA GLU A 56 -6.25 -8.95 -45.88
C GLU A 56 -7.10 -7.96 -45.07
N GLN A 57 -7.94 -8.47 -44.16
CA GLN A 57 -8.74 -7.62 -43.27
C GLN A 57 -7.89 -6.88 -42.23
N CYS A 58 -6.86 -7.52 -41.68
CA CYS A 58 -5.89 -6.83 -40.83
C CYS A 58 -5.17 -5.71 -41.60
N GLU A 59 -4.72 -5.99 -42.83
CA GLU A 59 -4.00 -5.01 -43.66
C GLU A 59 -4.90 -3.83 -44.06
N GLN A 60 -6.16 -4.09 -44.41
CA GLN A 60 -7.15 -3.06 -44.74
C GLN A 60 -7.49 -2.18 -43.54
N LEU A 61 -7.76 -2.79 -42.38
CA LEU A 61 -8.04 -2.04 -41.16
C LEU A 61 -6.80 -1.25 -40.72
N ALA A 62 -5.60 -1.83 -40.83
CA ALA A 62 -4.36 -1.13 -40.51
C ALA A 62 -4.17 0.12 -41.36
N GLN A 63 -4.40 0.04 -42.68
CA GLN A 63 -4.37 1.22 -43.55
C GLN A 63 -5.41 2.28 -43.18
N LEU A 64 -6.60 1.84 -42.73
CA LEU A 64 -7.68 2.74 -42.34
C LEU A 64 -7.34 3.56 -41.08
N ILE A 65 -6.56 2.99 -40.16
CA ILE A 65 -6.20 3.60 -38.88
C ILE A 65 -4.73 4.03 -38.79
N ASP A 66 -3.98 3.96 -39.88
CA ASP A 66 -2.61 4.46 -39.94
C ASP A 66 -2.60 5.97 -40.23
N PHE A 67 -2.29 6.78 -39.21
CA PHE A 67 -2.30 8.23 -39.30
C PHE A 67 -0.87 8.78 -39.24
N PRO A 68 -0.31 9.32 -40.34
CA PRO A 68 1.03 9.87 -40.33
C PRO A 68 1.17 11.16 -39.50
N ASN A 69 0.07 11.87 -39.22
CA ASN A 69 0.05 13.08 -38.40
C ASN A 69 -1.34 13.41 -37.85
N GLN A 70 -1.39 14.36 -36.90
CA GLN A 70 -2.63 14.84 -36.29
C GLN A 70 -3.68 15.29 -37.32
N ALA A 71 -3.28 16.03 -38.38
CA ALA A 71 -4.21 16.53 -39.37
C ALA A 71 -4.91 15.41 -40.16
N THR A 72 -4.24 14.27 -40.39
CA THR A 72 -4.87 13.09 -40.99
C THR A 72 -5.83 12.39 -40.04
N PHE A 73 -5.49 12.30 -38.75
CA PHE A 73 -6.38 11.79 -37.71
C PHE A 73 -7.63 12.66 -37.59
N ASP A 74 -7.48 13.98 -37.47
CA ASP A 74 -8.61 14.91 -37.31
C ASP A 74 -9.60 14.82 -38.47
N LYS A 75 -9.08 14.71 -39.71
CA LYS A 75 -9.91 14.52 -40.92
C LYS A 75 -10.65 13.18 -40.91
N PHE A 76 -10.06 12.14 -40.35
CA PHE A 76 -10.73 10.85 -40.18
C PHE A 76 -11.79 10.94 -39.08
N PHE A 77 -11.40 11.45 -37.92
CA PHE A 77 -12.22 11.50 -36.72
C PHE A 77 -13.46 12.39 -36.91
N ALA A 78 -13.32 13.52 -37.60
CA ALA A 78 -14.43 14.42 -37.93
C ALA A 78 -15.52 13.77 -38.83
N LYS A 79 -15.22 12.66 -39.51
CA LYS A 79 -16.21 11.91 -40.31
C LYS A 79 -17.01 10.91 -39.48
N LEU A 80 -16.58 10.61 -38.25
CA LEU A 80 -17.31 9.72 -37.37
C LEU A 80 -18.57 10.40 -36.83
N PRO A 81 -19.65 9.66 -36.55
CA PRO A 81 -20.83 10.23 -35.89
C PRO A 81 -20.48 10.89 -34.56
N PRO A 82 -21.16 11.98 -34.15
CA PRO A 82 -20.87 12.67 -32.88
C PRO A 82 -20.90 11.76 -31.66
N TYR A 83 -21.85 10.82 -31.57
CA TYR A 83 -21.91 9.87 -30.46
C TYR A 83 -20.66 8.96 -30.41
N LEU A 84 -20.15 8.55 -31.58
CA LEU A 84 -18.97 7.69 -31.69
C LEU A 84 -17.71 8.44 -31.32
N GLN A 85 -17.61 9.72 -31.70
CA GLN A 85 -16.53 10.61 -31.26
C GLN A 85 -16.52 10.72 -29.72
N LYS A 86 -17.68 10.99 -29.10
CA LYS A 86 -17.80 11.05 -27.63
C LYS A 86 -17.41 9.72 -26.96
N LEU A 87 -17.88 8.59 -27.49
CA LEU A 87 -17.54 7.27 -26.97
C LEU A 87 -16.05 6.96 -27.10
N LEU A 88 -15.41 7.35 -28.20
CA LEU A 88 -13.96 7.19 -28.37
C LEU A 88 -13.18 8.09 -27.41
N TYR A 89 -13.59 9.35 -27.22
CA TYR A 89 -13.00 10.21 -26.20
C TYR A 89 -13.07 9.56 -24.81
N ALA A 90 -14.26 9.15 -24.38
CA ALA A 90 -14.43 8.49 -23.08
C ALA A 90 -13.64 7.17 -23.00
N GLY A 91 -13.78 6.32 -24.01
CA GLY A 91 -13.22 4.96 -24.08
C GLY A 91 -11.69 4.91 -24.13
N CYS A 92 -11.05 5.86 -24.81
CA CYS A 92 -9.59 5.89 -24.87
C CYS A 92 -8.97 6.22 -23.52
N LEU A 93 -9.65 7.05 -22.72
CA LEU A 93 -9.23 7.35 -21.36
C LEU A 93 -9.67 6.27 -20.37
N ASP A 94 -10.94 5.85 -20.40
CA ASP A 94 -11.50 4.71 -19.63
C ASP A 94 -12.13 3.67 -20.55
N PRO A 95 -11.47 2.52 -20.79
CA PRO A 95 -12.01 1.48 -21.67
C PRO A 95 -13.38 0.97 -21.28
N TYR A 96 -13.81 1.11 -20.02
CA TYR A 96 -15.14 0.70 -19.57
C TYR A 96 -16.06 1.91 -19.42
N ILE A 97 -16.96 2.07 -20.37
CA ILE A 97 -17.84 3.23 -20.48
C ILE A 97 -19.21 2.85 -19.93
N ASP A 98 -19.59 3.44 -18.79
CA ASP A 98 -20.99 3.41 -18.37
C ASP A 98 -21.81 4.37 -19.23
N VAL A 99 -22.72 3.84 -20.04
CA VAL A 99 -23.50 4.65 -20.98
C VAL A 99 -24.49 5.59 -20.28
N ARG A 100 -24.67 5.48 -18.97
CA ARG A 100 -25.48 6.39 -18.17
C ARG A 100 -24.71 7.62 -17.70
N CYS A 101 -23.39 7.67 -17.87
CA CYS A 101 -22.56 8.71 -17.25
C CYS A 101 -22.76 10.11 -17.83
N GLN A 102 -23.25 10.21 -19.07
CA GLN A 102 -23.52 11.47 -19.76
C GLN A 102 -24.48 11.27 -20.93
N ASP A 103 -24.91 12.38 -21.53
CA ASP A 103 -25.64 12.37 -22.79
C ASP A 103 -24.71 12.15 -23.99
N TRP A 104 -24.94 11.06 -24.73
CA TRP A 104 -24.19 10.69 -25.92
C TRP A 104 -24.71 11.35 -27.21
N GLY A 105 -25.80 12.12 -27.14
CA GLY A 105 -26.44 12.74 -28.30
C GLY A 105 -27.17 11.73 -29.18
N VAL A 106 -27.82 10.76 -28.54
CA VAL A 106 -28.60 9.69 -29.18
C VAL A 106 -29.97 9.60 -28.54
N GLU A 107 -31.00 9.39 -29.36
CA GLU A 107 -32.39 9.29 -28.88
C GLU A 107 -32.69 7.91 -28.27
N GLU A 108 -32.11 6.85 -28.85
CA GLU A 108 -32.32 5.47 -28.41
C GLU A 108 -31.12 4.99 -27.56
N PRO A 109 -31.34 4.05 -26.62
CA PRO A 109 -30.25 3.49 -25.83
C PRO A 109 -29.16 2.85 -26.69
N LEU A 110 -27.89 3.07 -26.34
CA LEU A 110 -26.74 2.44 -27.03
C LEU A 110 -26.72 0.91 -26.85
N ILE A 111 -27.27 0.42 -25.73
CA ILE A 111 -27.37 -0.99 -25.38
C ILE A 111 -28.84 -1.32 -25.19
N VAL A 112 -29.30 -2.41 -25.82
CA VAL A 112 -30.68 -2.88 -25.74
C VAL A 112 -30.74 -4.34 -25.30
N GLU A 113 -31.83 -4.73 -24.66
CA GLU A 113 -32.08 -6.11 -24.31
C GLU A 113 -32.42 -6.94 -25.56
N ARG A 114 -32.07 -8.23 -25.55
CA ARG A 114 -32.46 -9.15 -26.62
C ARG A 114 -33.91 -9.57 -26.43
N GLU A 115 -34.69 -9.55 -27.51
CA GLU A 115 -36.09 -10.00 -27.51
C GLU A 115 -36.22 -11.53 -27.29
N GLU A 116 -35.22 -12.30 -27.72
CA GLU A 116 -35.21 -13.76 -27.56
C GLU A 116 -34.45 -14.17 -26.28
N PRO A 117 -35.07 -14.93 -25.35
CA PRO A 117 -34.38 -15.46 -24.19
C PRO A 117 -33.34 -16.47 -24.63
N VAL A 118 -32.06 -16.14 -24.44
CA VAL A 118 -30.99 -17.08 -24.75
C VAL A 118 -30.81 -18.04 -23.58
N PHE A 119 -31.28 -19.28 -23.72
CA PHE A 119 -31.27 -20.32 -22.68
C PHE A 119 -29.87 -20.89 -22.33
N TYR A 120 -28.80 -20.30 -22.83
CA TYR A 120 -27.42 -20.77 -22.60
C TYR A 120 -26.62 -19.76 -21.80
N TYR A 121 -25.93 -20.24 -20.76
CA TYR A 121 -25.10 -19.51 -19.78
C TYR A 121 -23.99 -18.61 -20.37
N HIS A 122 -23.81 -18.57 -21.69
CA HIS A 122 -22.71 -17.86 -22.37
C HIS A 122 -23.16 -16.70 -23.27
N HIS A 123 -24.45 -16.42 -23.38
CA HIS A 123 -24.93 -15.30 -24.20
C HIS A 123 -25.39 -14.13 -23.33
N SER A 124 -24.81 -12.95 -23.59
CA SER A 124 -25.23 -11.69 -22.98
C SER A 124 -26.71 -11.42 -23.28
N ARG A 125 -27.51 -11.22 -22.21
CA ARG A 125 -28.89 -10.71 -22.24
C ARG A 125 -29.04 -9.42 -23.05
N TYR A 126 -27.94 -8.69 -23.21
CA TYR A 126 -27.86 -7.40 -23.87
C TYR A 126 -27.10 -7.47 -25.19
N LYS A 127 -27.44 -6.59 -26.14
CA LYS A 127 -26.75 -6.39 -27.41
C LYS A 127 -26.56 -4.90 -27.69
N ALA A 128 -25.59 -4.57 -28.54
CA ALA A 128 -25.48 -3.23 -29.10
C ALA A 128 -26.75 -2.91 -29.91
N ASN A 129 -27.24 -1.68 -29.78
CA ASN A 129 -28.40 -1.23 -30.55
C ASN A 129 -28.02 -1.13 -32.04
N PRO A 130 -28.71 -1.84 -32.95
CA PRO A 130 -28.37 -1.86 -34.38
C PRO A 130 -28.55 -0.50 -35.08
N LEU A 131 -29.26 0.46 -34.46
CA LEU A 131 -29.33 1.84 -34.95
C LEU A 131 -27.97 2.55 -34.92
N TYR A 132 -27.07 2.10 -34.05
CA TYR A 132 -25.76 2.70 -33.86
C TYR A 132 -24.65 1.76 -34.31
N ARG A 133 -23.67 2.33 -35.01
CA ARG A 133 -22.43 1.65 -35.37
C ARG A 133 -21.54 1.56 -34.13
N LEU A 134 -21.57 0.42 -33.47
CA LEU A 134 -20.84 0.16 -32.21
C LEU A 134 -19.84 -1.01 -32.32
N GLY A 135 -19.46 -1.42 -33.53
CA GLY A 135 -18.55 -2.56 -33.75
C GLY A 135 -17.13 -2.40 -33.19
N LEU A 136 -16.80 -1.22 -32.63
CA LEU A 136 -15.57 -1.00 -31.84
C LEU A 136 -15.70 -1.43 -30.38
N PHE A 137 -16.93 -1.67 -29.90
CA PHE A 137 -17.24 -1.88 -28.50
C PHE A 137 -17.85 -3.27 -28.28
N GLU A 138 -17.44 -3.89 -27.19
CA GLU A 138 -18.08 -5.08 -26.65
C GLU A 138 -19.08 -4.69 -25.57
N ILE A 139 -20.13 -5.49 -25.40
CA ILE A 139 -21.06 -5.33 -24.27
C ILE A 139 -20.47 -6.05 -23.07
N TYR A 140 -19.99 -5.28 -22.09
CA TYR A 140 -19.45 -5.84 -20.85
C TYR A 140 -20.58 -6.21 -19.88
N ARG A 141 -21.55 -5.31 -19.69
CA ARG A 141 -22.78 -5.48 -18.89
C ARG A 141 -23.91 -4.61 -19.45
N GLU A 142 -25.09 -4.71 -18.84
CA GLU A 142 -26.32 -3.96 -19.20
C GLU A 142 -26.10 -2.50 -19.60
N HIS A 143 -25.26 -1.78 -18.87
CA HIS A 143 -25.00 -0.36 -19.10
C HIS A 143 -23.53 -0.06 -19.43
N VAL A 144 -22.69 -1.07 -19.66
CA VAL A 144 -21.25 -0.87 -19.79
C VAL A 144 -20.75 -1.37 -21.14
N LEU A 145 -20.26 -0.43 -21.95
CA LEU A 145 -19.48 -0.74 -23.16
C LEU A 145 -18.01 -0.92 -22.79
N HIS A 146 -17.32 -1.81 -23.50
CA HIS A 146 -15.89 -2.00 -23.39
C HIS A 146 -15.22 -1.67 -24.72
N LEU A 147 -14.37 -0.64 -24.75
CA LEU A 147 -13.49 -0.35 -25.88
C LEU A 147 -12.26 -1.25 -25.76
N ASN A 148 -11.93 -1.98 -26.83
CA ASN A 148 -10.75 -2.82 -26.84
C ASN A 148 -9.48 -2.00 -26.52
N GLU A 149 -8.62 -2.53 -25.64
CA GLU A 149 -7.41 -1.85 -25.18
C GLU A 149 -6.49 -1.44 -26.34
N PHE A 150 -6.34 -2.26 -27.39
CA PHE A 150 -5.52 -1.91 -28.54
C PHE A 150 -6.01 -0.61 -29.21
N ILE A 151 -7.32 -0.51 -29.46
CA ILE A 151 -7.92 0.69 -30.07
C ILE A 151 -7.77 1.91 -29.15
N ALA A 152 -8.04 1.73 -27.85
CA ALA A 152 -7.89 2.78 -26.86
C ALA A 152 -6.46 3.37 -26.88
N HIS A 153 -5.43 2.52 -26.79
CA HIS A 153 -4.03 2.97 -26.82
C HIS A 153 -3.62 3.57 -28.17
N HIS A 154 -4.14 3.05 -29.28
CA HIS A 154 -3.81 3.55 -30.61
C HIS A 154 -4.37 4.96 -30.86
N PHE A 155 -5.58 5.26 -30.37
CA PHE A 155 -6.22 6.57 -30.56
C PHE A 155 -5.89 7.58 -29.45
N LEU A 156 -5.49 7.13 -28.25
CA LEU A 156 -5.20 8.00 -27.11
C LEU A 156 -4.27 9.18 -27.44
N PRO A 157 -3.10 9.01 -28.09
CA PRO A 157 -2.17 10.12 -28.33
C PRO A 157 -2.73 11.20 -29.26
N PHE A 158 -3.70 10.86 -30.10
CA PHE A 158 -4.33 11.81 -31.02
C PHE A 158 -5.50 12.56 -30.38
N LEU A 159 -6.19 11.92 -29.42
CA LEU A 159 -7.33 12.50 -28.70
C LEU A 159 -6.90 13.31 -27.47
N TYR A 160 -5.79 12.91 -26.84
CA TYR A 160 -5.30 13.50 -25.60
C TYR A 160 -3.83 13.87 -25.77
N LYS A 161 -3.58 15.17 -25.98
CA LYS A 161 -2.22 15.70 -26.11
C LYS A 161 -1.56 15.81 -24.75
N LYS A 162 -0.41 15.17 -24.57
CA LYS A 162 0.29 15.10 -23.27
C LYS A 162 0.60 16.48 -22.69
N GLU A 163 0.84 17.46 -23.55
CA GLU A 163 1.16 18.84 -23.17
C GLU A 163 -0.03 19.53 -22.49
N GLU A 164 -1.27 19.19 -22.87
CA GLU A 164 -2.49 19.77 -22.30
C GLU A 164 -2.80 19.21 -20.90
N TYR A 165 -2.26 18.02 -20.60
CA TYR A 165 -2.44 17.31 -19.33
C TYR A 165 -1.17 17.30 -18.48
N THR A 166 -0.21 18.18 -18.77
CA THR A 166 0.93 18.39 -17.88
C THR A 166 0.42 19.05 -16.59
N PRO A 167 0.62 18.44 -15.41
CA PRO A 167 0.10 18.96 -14.15
C PRO A 167 0.56 20.39 -13.89
N LYS A 168 -0.36 21.25 -13.46
CA LYS A 168 -0.06 22.65 -13.13
C LYS A 168 -0.01 22.85 -11.61
N PRO A 169 0.85 23.74 -11.12
CA PRO A 169 0.89 24.06 -9.71
C PRO A 169 -0.42 24.74 -9.28
N LEU A 170 -0.88 24.41 -8.08
CA LEU A 170 -2.01 25.06 -7.44
C LEU A 170 -1.67 26.52 -7.09
N ALA A 171 -2.68 27.39 -7.17
CA ALA A 171 -2.53 28.80 -6.88
C ALA A 171 -2.32 29.11 -5.38
N SER A 172 -2.77 28.21 -4.51
CA SER A 172 -2.67 28.35 -3.06
C SER A 172 -2.29 27.02 -2.40
N GLU A 173 -1.73 27.10 -1.20
CA GLU A 173 -1.52 25.93 -0.36
C GLU A 173 -2.86 25.31 0.08
N PRO A 174 -2.91 23.99 0.30
CA PRO A 174 -4.08 23.33 0.85
C PRO A 174 -4.29 23.69 2.32
N GLU A 175 -5.53 23.60 2.79
CA GLU A 175 -5.89 23.95 4.17
C GLU A 175 -5.33 22.96 5.21
N GLN A 176 -5.46 21.65 4.95
CA GLN A 176 -5.01 20.62 5.89
C GLN A 176 -3.72 19.97 5.40
N LEU A 177 -2.61 20.51 5.88
CA LEU A 177 -1.26 20.08 5.53
C LEU A 177 -0.79 18.96 6.44
N TRP A 178 -0.09 17.99 5.86
CA TRP A 178 0.66 16.99 6.59
C TRP A 178 2.08 16.87 6.01
N THR A 179 3.08 17.10 6.86
CA THR A 179 4.50 17.09 6.49
C THR A 179 5.35 16.53 7.62
N ILE A 180 6.37 15.75 7.25
CA ILE A 180 7.38 15.23 8.17
C ILE A 180 8.82 15.45 7.66
N GLU A 181 8.99 16.28 6.62
CA GLU A 181 10.28 16.49 5.93
C GLU A 181 11.42 16.82 6.92
N ASN A 182 11.14 17.66 7.92
CA ASN A 182 12.15 18.10 8.88
C ASN A 182 12.45 17.07 9.99
N GLN A 183 11.68 15.99 10.11
CA GLN A 183 11.78 15.02 11.20
C GLN A 183 12.11 13.60 10.72
N ILE A 184 11.94 13.30 9.44
CA ILE A 184 12.07 11.94 8.90
C ILE A 184 13.42 11.26 9.22
N HIS A 185 14.50 12.05 9.29
CA HIS A 185 15.84 11.57 9.64
C HIS A 185 15.96 11.03 11.08
N GLU A 186 15.14 11.54 12.02
CA GLU A 186 15.04 11.01 13.40
C GLU A 186 13.92 9.95 13.51
N VAL A 187 12.79 10.15 12.83
CA VAL A 187 11.60 9.28 12.93
C VAL A 187 11.90 7.86 12.48
N LEU A 188 12.54 7.66 11.32
CA LEU A 188 12.74 6.32 10.78
C LEU A 188 13.65 5.46 11.66
N PRO A 189 14.85 5.91 12.11
CA PRO A 189 15.67 5.12 13.02
C PRO A 189 14.92 4.72 14.30
N LEU A 190 14.17 5.66 14.91
CA LEU A 190 13.37 5.39 16.10
C LEU A 190 12.24 4.40 15.83
N PHE A 191 11.57 4.52 14.68
CA PHE A 191 10.51 3.60 14.28
C PHE A 191 11.05 2.18 14.11
N VAL A 192 12.17 2.01 13.40
CA VAL A 192 12.80 0.69 13.21
C VAL A 192 13.29 0.11 14.54
N GLU A 193 13.93 0.92 15.40
CA GLU A 193 14.34 0.51 16.76
C GLU A 193 13.15 -0.01 17.57
N SER A 194 12.01 0.67 17.47
CA SER A 194 10.77 0.35 18.20
C SER A 194 9.99 -0.84 17.60
N LEU A 195 10.16 -1.11 16.31
CA LEU A 195 9.53 -2.24 15.62
C LEU A 195 10.20 -3.58 15.99
N ILE A 196 11.50 -3.59 16.30
CA ILE A 196 12.27 -4.80 16.59
C ILE A 196 11.70 -5.61 17.77
N PRO A 197 11.39 -5.01 18.95
CA PRO A 197 10.72 -5.73 20.04
C PRO A 197 9.38 -6.33 19.63
N LEU A 198 8.58 -5.59 18.85
CA LEU A 198 7.26 -6.05 18.41
C LEU A 198 7.35 -7.32 17.54
N LEU A 199 8.41 -7.46 16.74
CA LEU A 199 8.62 -8.65 15.91
C LEU A 199 8.92 -9.93 16.70
N LYS A 200 9.22 -9.82 18.00
CA LYS A 200 9.34 -10.97 18.91
C LYS A 200 7.97 -11.51 19.35
N GLU A 201 6.95 -10.66 19.34
CA GLU A 201 5.60 -10.97 19.79
C GLU A 201 4.66 -11.29 18.62
N ARG A 202 4.90 -10.67 17.47
CA ARG A 202 4.07 -10.81 16.27
C ARG A 202 4.93 -10.92 15.03
N ASP A 203 4.72 -11.97 14.24
CA ASP A 203 5.52 -12.24 13.06
C ASP A 203 5.31 -11.18 11.94
N ALA A 204 6.36 -10.97 11.14
CA ALA A 204 6.37 -9.98 10.06
C ALA A 204 5.26 -10.22 9.02
N THR A 205 4.97 -11.49 8.67
CA THR A 205 3.94 -11.84 7.70
C THR A 205 2.56 -11.35 8.16
N THR A 206 2.24 -11.55 9.43
CA THR A 206 0.97 -11.11 10.01
C THR A 206 0.86 -9.59 10.03
N ILE A 207 1.94 -8.86 10.28
CA ILE A 207 1.94 -7.39 10.22
C ILE A 207 1.75 -6.89 8.78
N VAL A 208 2.45 -7.47 7.81
CA VAL A 208 2.30 -7.11 6.38
C VAL A 208 0.86 -7.32 5.93
N LYS A 209 0.25 -8.49 6.23
CA LYS A 209 -1.10 -8.83 5.77
C LYS A 209 -2.24 -8.16 6.52
N LYS A 210 -2.08 -7.93 7.83
CA LYS A 210 -3.17 -7.47 8.71
C LYS A 210 -2.92 -6.11 9.36
N GLY A 211 -1.78 -5.48 9.12
CA GLY A 211 -1.39 -4.22 9.76
C GLY A 211 -1.10 -4.36 11.26
N LEU A 212 -0.91 -3.22 11.92
CA LEU A 212 -0.62 -3.13 13.35
C LEU A 212 -1.90 -3.13 14.20
N LEU A 213 -1.82 -3.63 15.44
CA LEU A 213 -2.92 -3.49 16.41
C LEU A 213 -2.95 -2.04 16.94
N LYS A 214 -4.13 -1.58 17.40
CA LYS A 214 -4.30 -0.23 17.96
C LYS A 214 -3.34 0.07 19.14
N ALA A 215 -3.09 -0.91 20.01
CA ALA A 215 -2.12 -0.79 21.09
C ALA A 215 -0.70 -0.56 20.53
N ASN A 216 -0.27 -1.38 19.57
CA ASN A 216 1.04 -1.25 18.93
C ASN A 216 1.20 0.11 18.24
N ILE A 217 0.17 0.63 17.58
CA ILE A 217 0.19 1.96 16.95
C ILE A 217 0.44 3.04 18.01
N LYS A 218 -0.28 2.97 19.14
CA LYS A 218 -0.11 3.92 20.26
C LYS A 218 1.32 3.88 20.82
N ASP A 219 1.83 2.67 21.06
CA ASP A 219 3.16 2.48 21.64
C ASP A 219 4.28 2.90 20.68
N LEU A 220 4.22 2.47 19.42
CA LEU A 220 5.18 2.87 18.38
C LEU A 220 5.18 4.39 18.19
N ARG A 221 4.01 5.03 18.16
CA ARG A 221 3.89 6.49 18.04
C ARG A 221 4.58 7.22 19.18
N ALA A 222 4.41 6.74 20.41
CA ALA A 222 5.09 7.32 21.58
C ALA A 222 6.61 7.18 21.52
N LEU A 223 7.13 6.20 20.77
CA LEU A 223 8.57 5.93 20.68
C LEU A 223 9.25 6.58 19.47
N CYS A 224 8.53 6.85 18.38
CA CYS A 224 9.09 7.45 17.16
C CYS A 224 8.54 8.84 16.80
N GLY A 225 7.45 9.27 17.42
CA GLY A 225 6.89 10.61 17.24
C GLY A 225 6.18 10.88 15.91
N LEU A 226 5.96 9.86 15.06
CA LEU A 226 5.27 10.07 13.78
C LEU A 226 3.77 10.38 14.00
N PRO A 227 3.31 11.59 13.60
CA PRO A 227 1.91 11.98 13.79
C PRO A 227 0.98 11.17 12.87
N PRO A 228 -0.30 10.98 13.25
CA PRO A 228 -1.31 10.44 12.32
C PRO A 228 -1.53 11.41 11.15
N PHE A 229 -2.07 10.91 10.03
CA PHE A 229 -2.59 11.76 8.95
C PHE A 229 -3.73 12.65 9.46
N SER A 230 -3.91 13.84 8.89
CA SER A 230 -4.83 14.87 9.40
C SER A 230 -6.29 14.42 9.30
N LEU A 231 -6.71 13.87 8.16
CA LEU A 231 -8.06 13.34 7.91
C LEU A 231 -8.07 11.83 7.70
N ALA A 232 -7.13 11.26 6.94
CA ALA A 232 -7.18 9.84 6.60
C ALA A 232 -7.12 8.91 7.82
N SER A 233 -6.57 9.39 8.95
CA SER A 233 -6.59 8.66 10.23
C SER A 233 -8.00 8.41 10.76
N SER A 234 -8.95 9.30 10.50
CA SER A 234 -10.37 9.10 10.83
C SER A 234 -11.03 7.97 10.01
N TYR A 235 -10.42 7.63 8.87
CA TYR A 235 -10.83 6.54 7.98
C TYR A 235 -9.97 5.28 8.14
N ASN A 236 -9.24 5.15 9.25
CA ASN A 236 -8.35 4.03 9.60
C ASN A 236 -7.08 3.90 8.72
N LEU A 237 -6.64 4.97 8.07
CA LEU A 237 -5.31 5.01 7.45
C LEU A 237 -4.29 5.61 8.40
N ASP A 238 -3.23 4.87 8.72
CA ASP A 238 -2.21 5.31 9.66
C ASP A 238 -0.81 5.20 9.03
N PRO A 239 0.02 6.27 9.08
CA PRO A 239 1.34 6.25 8.47
C PRO A 239 2.26 5.18 9.11
N LEU A 240 2.09 4.85 10.39
CA LEU A 240 2.87 3.78 11.04
C LEU A 240 2.55 2.41 10.47
N VAL A 241 1.29 2.18 10.06
CA VAL A 241 0.88 0.92 9.42
C VAL A 241 1.52 0.82 8.05
N LEU A 242 1.46 1.90 7.24
CA LEU A 242 2.10 1.94 5.93
C LEU A 242 3.61 1.70 6.03
N LEU A 243 4.30 2.39 6.94
CA LEU A 243 5.73 2.21 7.17
C LEU A 243 6.07 0.79 7.64
N ALA A 244 5.31 0.22 8.58
CA ALA A 244 5.55 -1.15 9.04
C ALA A 244 5.45 -2.15 7.89
N LYS A 245 4.36 -2.06 7.10
CA LYS A 245 4.17 -2.96 5.95
C LYS A 245 5.27 -2.77 4.91
N PHE A 246 5.66 -1.53 4.60
CA PHE A 246 6.70 -1.24 3.62
C PHE A 246 8.07 -1.75 4.04
N ILE A 247 8.52 -1.40 5.26
CA ILE A 247 9.82 -1.84 5.77
C ILE A 247 9.88 -3.37 5.81
N LEU A 248 8.84 -4.04 6.31
CA LEU A 248 8.83 -5.50 6.39
C LEU A 248 8.73 -6.20 5.03
N SER A 249 8.30 -5.50 3.98
CA SER A 249 8.28 -6.02 2.60
C SER A 249 9.61 -5.82 1.86
N PHE A 250 10.36 -4.75 2.18
CA PHE A 250 11.56 -4.35 1.43
C PHE A 250 12.89 -4.49 2.20
N GLU A 251 12.85 -4.77 3.50
CA GLU A 251 14.03 -5.03 4.34
C GLU A 251 14.14 -6.49 4.81
N SER A 252 15.37 -6.91 5.12
CA SER A 252 15.69 -8.29 5.49
C SER A 252 15.07 -8.74 6.83
N THR A 253 15.04 -10.06 7.06
CA THR A 253 14.50 -10.68 8.29
C THR A 253 15.22 -10.27 9.58
N LYS A 254 16.41 -9.65 9.52
CA LYS A 254 17.15 -9.15 10.69
C LYS A 254 17.18 -7.62 10.71
N LEU A 255 16.03 -7.03 11.03
CA LEU A 255 15.91 -5.58 11.24
C LEU A 255 16.87 -5.10 12.34
N LYS A 256 17.57 -3.99 12.05
CA LYS A 256 18.43 -3.26 12.97
C LYS A 256 18.14 -1.77 12.83
N ARG A 257 18.31 -1.01 13.91
CA ARG A 257 18.23 0.45 13.86
C ARG A 257 19.23 0.95 12.81
N PRO A 258 18.80 1.70 11.78
CA PRO A 258 19.72 2.27 10.80
C PRO A 258 20.55 3.39 11.44
N ASP A 259 21.83 3.46 11.08
CA ASP A 259 22.69 4.60 11.43
C ASP A 259 22.29 5.84 10.61
N ASP A 260 21.89 5.63 9.35
CA ASP A 260 21.40 6.66 8.44
C ASP A 260 20.02 6.30 7.89
N GLY A 261 18.98 6.87 8.52
CA GLY A 261 17.59 6.62 8.11
C GLY A 261 17.27 7.13 6.70
N MET A 262 17.84 8.27 6.29
CA MET A 262 17.59 8.85 4.96
C MET A 262 18.16 7.97 3.85
N ALA A 263 19.37 7.42 4.04
CA ALA A 263 19.97 6.49 3.10
C ALA A 263 19.18 5.17 2.99
N LEU A 264 18.65 4.68 4.11
CA LEU A 264 17.77 3.50 4.10
C LEU A 264 16.49 3.76 3.30
N ILE A 265 15.82 4.90 3.51
CA ILE A 265 14.62 5.28 2.73
C ILE A 265 14.94 5.33 1.24
N LYS A 266 16.01 6.04 0.84
CA LYS A 266 16.42 6.09 -0.57
C LYS A 266 16.60 4.70 -1.16
N THR A 267 17.28 3.80 -0.43
CA THR A 267 17.49 2.42 -0.87
C THR A 267 16.16 1.68 -1.08
N MET A 268 15.23 1.74 -0.12
CA MET A 268 13.93 1.06 -0.24
C MET A 268 13.06 1.65 -1.36
N VAL A 269 13.04 2.98 -1.51
CA VAL A 269 12.32 3.67 -2.59
C VAL A 269 12.91 3.30 -3.95
N GLN A 270 14.23 3.18 -4.02
CA GLN A 270 14.89 2.75 -5.25
C GLN A 270 14.55 1.30 -5.60
N ARG A 271 14.47 0.41 -4.62
CA ARG A 271 13.97 -0.97 -4.83
C ARG A 271 12.53 -0.99 -5.32
N LEU A 272 11.67 -0.14 -4.76
CA LEU A 272 10.26 -0.05 -5.17
C LEU A 272 10.15 0.30 -6.66
N PHE A 273 10.82 1.36 -7.12
CA PHE A 273 10.62 1.91 -8.48
C PHE A 273 11.61 1.42 -9.55
N TYR A 274 12.86 1.09 -9.20
CA TYR A 274 13.92 0.78 -10.18
C TYR A 274 14.42 -0.66 -10.13
N ASP A 275 14.14 -1.41 -9.06
CA ASP A 275 14.47 -2.84 -8.96
C ASP A 275 13.26 -3.69 -8.53
N PRO A 276 12.20 -3.73 -9.37
CA PRO A 276 11.03 -4.56 -9.10
C PRO A 276 11.37 -6.07 -9.14
N SER A 277 12.56 -6.43 -9.63
CA SER A 277 13.02 -7.81 -9.83
C SER A 277 13.63 -8.45 -8.59
N SER A 278 13.85 -7.69 -7.52
CA SER A 278 14.45 -8.21 -6.30
C SER A 278 13.50 -9.25 -5.69
N LYS A 279 13.79 -10.52 -6.00
CA LYS A 279 13.37 -11.69 -5.23
C LYS A 279 13.99 -11.53 -3.84
N GLY A 280 13.42 -10.64 -3.05
CA GLY A 280 13.82 -10.41 -1.67
C GLY A 280 13.77 -11.74 -0.93
N THR A 281 14.60 -11.86 0.09
CA THR A 281 14.60 -13.01 0.99
C THR A 281 13.27 -13.17 1.77
N LEU A 282 12.31 -12.26 1.58
CA LEU A 282 10.91 -12.34 1.97
C LEU A 282 10.01 -12.31 0.72
N ALA A 283 9.03 -13.21 0.67
CA ALA A 283 8.08 -13.39 -0.44
C ALA A 283 7.13 -12.20 -0.71
N TYR A 284 7.34 -11.01 -0.14
CA TYR A 284 6.35 -9.91 -0.15
C TYR A 284 6.76 -8.65 -0.91
N GLY A 285 8.02 -8.47 -1.32
CA GLY A 285 8.40 -7.30 -2.11
C GLY A 285 7.64 -7.21 -3.45
N SER A 286 7.36 -8.37 -4.04
CA SER A 286 6.61 -8.47 -5.30
C SER A 286 5.08 -8.41 -5.12
N PHE A 287 4.59 -8.75 -3.91
CA PHE A 287 3.16 -8.74 -3.56
C PHE A 287 2.76 -7.54 -2.67
N PHE A 288 3.61 -6.54 -2.56
CA PHE A 288 3.48 -5.45 -1.61
C PHE A 288 2.16 -4.69 -1.80
N GLU A 289 1.82 -4.31 -3.02
CA GLU A 289 0.61 -3.54 -3.36
C GLU A 289 -0.64 -4.29 -2.90
N TYR A 290 -0.70 -5.61 -3.17
CA TYR A 290 -1.85 -6.44 -2.83
C TYR A 290 -2.12 -6.51 -1.33
N PHE A 291 -1.07 -6.61 -0.49
CA PHE A 291 -1.22 -6.72 0.97
C PHE A 291 -1.19 -5.39 1.71
N ALA A 292 -0.55 -4.37 1.12
CA ALA A 292 -0.22 -3.14 1.83
C ALA A 292 -0.97 -1.90 1.36
N LEU A 293 -1.36 -1.81 0.09
CA LEU A 293 -1.91 -0.59 -0.51
C LEU A 293 -3.36 -0.72 -0.97
N LEU A 294 -4.08 -1.73 -0.48
CA LEU A 294 -5.49 -2.00 -0.80
C LEU A 294 -6.35 -2.18 0.46
N ASP A 295 -6.16 -1.32 1.47
CA ASP A 295 -6.83 -1.46 2.79
C ASP A 295 -8.37 -1.36 2.72
N HIS A 296 -8.95 -0.82 1.64
CA HIS A 296 -10.39 -0.81 1.39
C HIS A 296 -10.92 -2.14 0.83
N CYS A 297 -10.05 -2.99 0.28
CA CYS A 297 -10.41 -4.27 -0.31
C CYS A 297 -10.37 -5.40 0.73
N SER A 298 -11.38 -6.25 0.70
CA SER A 298 -11.30 -7.61 1.24
C SER A 298 -10.47 -8.47 0.29
N LEU A 299 -9.39 -9.05 0.82
CA LEU A 299 -8.51 -9.95 0.07
C LEU A 299 -9.00 -11.40 0.21
N ASN A 300 -9.05 -12.13 -0.90
CA ASN A 300 -9.33 -13.56 -0.88
C ASN A 300 -8.08 -14.33 -0.44
N SER A 301 -8.12 -14.92 0.76
CA SER A 301 -6.99 -15.67 1.33
C SER A 301 -6.63 -16.95 0.56
N ASN A 302 -7.56 -17.46 -0.26
CA ASN A 302 -7.38 -18.69 -1.02
C ASN A 302 -6.93 -18.44 -2.47
N TYR A 303 -6.66 -17.19 -2.83
CA TYR A 303 -6.16 -16.86 -4.17
C TYR A 303 -4.71 -17.34 -4.31
N SER A 304 -4.47 -18.29 -5.21
CA SER A 304 -3.19 -19.02 -5.33
C SER A 304 -2.33 -18.61 -6.52
N TYR A 305 -2.76 -17.62 -7.30
CA TYR A 305 -2.04 -17.15 -8.49
C TYR A 305 -1.17 -15.93 -8.18
N SER A 306 -0.32 -15.54 -9.13
CA SER A 306 0.48 -14.30 -9.05
C SER A 306 -0.44 -13.10 -8.79
N ILE A 307 0.00 -12.24 -7.86
CA ILE A 307 -0.64 -11.00 -7.43
C ILE A 307 0.34 -9.82 -7.57
N ASP A 308 1.34 -9.98 -8.44
CA ASP A 308 2.37 -8.98 -8.69
C ASP A 308 1.77 -7.81 -9.49
N ILE A 309 2.13 -6.58 -9.13
CA ILE A 309 1.74 -5.40 -9.92
C ILE A 309 2.58 -5.36 -11.20
N GLU A 310 1.98 -5.01 -12.34
CA GLU A 310 2.72 -4.81 -13.58
C GLU A 310 3.78 -3.71 -13.37
N PRO A 311 5.05 -3.92 -13.78
CA PRO A 311 6.10 -2.92 -13.63
C PRO A 311 5.77 -1.55 -14.25
N SER A 312 4.99 -1.56 -15.35
CA SER A 312 4.46 -0.35 -16.02
C SER A 312 3.66 0.55 -15.07
N SER A 313 2.95 -0.02 -14.09
CA SER A 313 2.18 0.73 -13.09
C SER A 313 3.09 1.59 -12.22
N ARG A 314 4.19 1.01 -11.71
CA ARG A 314 5.19 1.73 -10.90
C ARG A 314 5.94 2.77 -11.72
N THR A 315 6.32 2.42 -12.96
CA THR A 315 6.94 3.35 -13.92
C THR A 315 6.06 4.57 -14.17
N GLY A 316 4.74 4.38 -14.32
CA GLY A 316 3.82 5.49 -14.51
C GLY A 316 3.74 6.43 -13.31
N VAL A 317 3.73 5.88 -12.08
CA VAL A 317 3.78 6.70 -10.84
C VAL A 317 5.05 7.54 -10.81
N LEU A 318 6.22 6.91 -11.04
CA LEU A 318 7.49 7.62 -11.08
C LEU A 318 7.52 8.71 -12.16
N ASN A 319 6.96 8.42 -13.34
CA ASN A 319 6.91 9.34 -14.46
C ASN A 319 6.13 10.61 -14.14
N VAL A 320 4.99 10.49 -13.45
CA VAL A 320 4.20 11.65 -13.02
C VAL A 320 4.88 12.41 -11.87
N LEU A 321 5.53 11.71 -10.94
CA LEU A 321 6.30 12.37 -9.87
C LEU A 321 7.50 13.16 -10.41
N SER A 322 8.07 12.74 -11.54
CA SER A 322 9.18 13.45 -12.20
C SER A 322 8.77 14.83 -12.71
N ASP A 323 7.48 15.03 -13.05
CA ASP A 323 6.96 16.35 -13.46
C ASP A 323 6.95 17.38 -12.32
N LEU A 324 7.07 16.92 -11.07
CA LEU A 324 7.03 17.77 -9.87
C LEU A 324 8.40 18.38 -9.53
N GLN A 325 9.45 18.05 -10.29
CA GLN A 325 10.81 18.47 -10.00
C GLN A 325 10.97 20.00 -10.04
N GLY A 326 11.66 20.55 -9.03
CA GLY A 326 12.16 21.93 -9.04
C GLY A 326 11.14 23.04 -8.73
N SER A 327 9.85 22.72 -8.55
CA SER A 327 8.82 23.75 -8.35
C SER A 327 8.51 24.07 -6.88
N GLN A 328 8.87 23.20 -5.93
CA GLN A 328 8.40 23.25 -4.51
C GLN A 328 6.88 23.56 -4.37
N ALA A 329 6.11 23.29 -5.42
CA ALA A 329 4.72 23.69 -5.55
C ALA A 329 3.78 22.54 -5.22
N TRP A 330 2.54 22.88 -4.91
CA TRP A 330 1.46 21.93 -4.68
C TRP A 330 0.78 21.56 -5.99
N TYR A 331 0.40 20.30 -6.14
CA TYR A 331 -0.28 19.78 -7.35
C TYR A 331 -1.49 18.96 -6.96
N ALA A 332 -2.60 19.13 -7.69
CA ALA A 332 -3.80 18.34 -7.49
C ALA A 332 -3.55 16.87 -7.84
N VAL A 333 -3.97 15.95 -6.97
CA VAL A 333 -3.80 14.50 -7.17
C VAL A 333 -4.62 14.00 -8.35
N ASP A 334 -5.80 14.57 -8.59
CA ASP A 334 -6.63 14.20 -9.73
C ASP A 334 -5.98 14.61 -11.06
N ASP A 335 -5.31 15.76 -11.13
CA ASP A 335 -4.54 16.17 -12.31
C ASP A 335 -3.33 15.24 -12.56
N LEU A 336 -2.66 14.80 -11.48
CA LEU A 336 -1.58 13.82 -11.56
C LEU A 336 -2.08 12.46 -12.07
N PHE A 337 -3.23 11.99 -11.57
CA PHE A 337 -3.83 10.75 -12.03
C PHE A 337 -4.34 10.86 -13.48
N GLN A 338 -4.85 12.02 -13.89
CA GLN A 338 -5.23 12.28 -15.27
C GLN A 338 -4.02 12.27 -16.20
N SER A 339 -2.90 12.90 -15.80
CA SER A 339 -1.62 12.85 -16.53
C SER A 339 -1.12 11.40 -16.68
N PHE A 340 -1.20 10.61 -15.59
CA PHE A 340 -0.86 9.18 -15.59
C PHE A 340 -1.62 8.42 -16.69
N LEU A 341 -2.95 8.60 -16.76
CA LEU A 341 -3.81 7.94 -17.75
C LEU A 341 -3.52 8.40 -19.18
N VAL A 342 -3.40 9.71 -19.41
CA VAL A 342 -3.14 10.29 -20.76
C VAL A 342 -1.78 9.87 -21.30
N ARG A 343 -0.81 9.58 -20.42
CA ARG A 343 0.49 9.02 -20.82
C ARG A 343 0.43 7.52 -21.16
N GLY A 344 -0.74 6.89 -21.07
CA GLY A 344 -0.99 5.50 -21.41
C GLY A 344 -0.67 4.53 -20.26
N PHE A 345 -0.52 5.03 -19.03
CA PHE A 345 -0.33 4.16 -17.86
C PHE A 345 -1.68 3.77 -17.25
N SER A 346 -1.67 2.64 -16.56
CA SER A 346 -2.82 2.13 -15.80
C SER A 346 -2.31 1.32 -14.63
N MET A 347 -3.06 1.29 -13.53
CA MET A 347 -2.75 0.38 -12.42
C MET A 347 -3.27 -1.02 -12.76
N ARG A 348 -2.38 -2.01 -12.79
CA ARG A 348 -2.72 -3.39 -13.17
C ARG A 348 -1.88 -4.41 -12.45
N PHE A 349 -2.48 -5.55 -12.12
CA PHE A 349 -1.74 -6.76 -11.76
C PHE A 349 -1.33 -7.50 -13.02
N GLU A 350 -0.18 -8.18 -12.99
CA GLU A 350 0.26 -9.06 -14.08
C GLU A 350 -0.81 -10.11 -14.40
N ASN A 351 -1.44 -10.66 -13.36
CA ASN A 351 -2.62 -11.49 -13.51
C ASN A 351 -3.92 -10.66 -13.44
N ARG A 352 -4.60 -10.55 -14.58
CA ARG A 352 -5.86 -9.80 -14.69
C ARG A 352 -7.01 -10.39 -13.85
N ASP A 353 -6.96 -11.68 -13.50
CA ASP A 353 -7.99 -12.34 -12.71
C ASP A 353 -8.03 -11.89 -11.24
N VAL A 354 -6.99 -11.20 -10.77
CA VAL A 354 -6.90 -10.70 -9.39
C VAL A 354 -8.08 -9.78 -9.07
N LEU A 355 -8.46 -8.91 -10.01
CA LEU A 355 -9.57 -7.97 -9.80
C LEU A 355 -10.94 -8.68 -9.74
N GLN A 356 -11.09 -9.78 -10.49
CA GLN A 356 -12.32 -10.55 -10.53
C GLN A 356 -12.48 -11.47 -9.30
N SER A 357 -11.38 -12.10 -8.88
CA SER A 357 -11.42 -13.25 -7.97
C SER A 357 -10.66 -13.03 -6.65
N GLY A 358 -9.67 -12.14 -6.65
CA GLY A 358 -8.80 -11.83 -5.51
C GLY A 358 -9.34 -10.71 -4.61
N LEU A 359 -10.03 -9.73 -5.18
CA LEU A 359 -10.43 -8.50 -4.47
C LEU A 359 -11.95 -8.32 -4.41
N SER A 360 -12.46 -7.77 -3.31
CA SER A 360 -13.81 -7.20 -3.26
C SER A 360 -13.90 -6.01 -2.30
N VAL A 361 -14.81 -5.07 -2.58
CA VAL A 361 -15.11 -3.93 -1.71
C VAL A 361 -16.48 -4.17 -1.06
N ARG A 362 -16.52 -4.31 0.26
CA ARG A 362 -17.77 -4.58 0.99
C ARG A 362 -18.66 -3.34 1.05
N GLY A 363 -19.90 -3.49 0.61
CA GLY A 363 -20.96 -2.50 0.75
C GLY A 363 -22.17 -2.90 -0.07
N GLN A 364 -23.25 -2.12 0.04
CA GLN A 364 -24.53 -2.37 -0.63
C GLN A 364 -24.71 -1.50 -1.89
N LYS A 365 -24.16 -0.29 -1.87
CA LYS A 365 -24.33 0.70 -2.93
C LYS A 365 -23.06 1.52 -3.13
N VAL A 366 -22.67 1.74 -4.38
CA VAL A 366 -21.65 2.71 -4.80
C VAL A 366 -22.33 3.78 -5.65
N HIS A 367 -22.20 5.04 -5.25
CA HIS A 367 -22.72 6.20 -5.99
C HIS A 367 -21.58 6.83 -6.79
N LEU A 368 -21.67 6.81 -8.12
CA LEU A 368 -20.76 7.53 -9.02
C LEU A 368 -21.61 8.37 -9.96
N SER A 369 -21.83 9.63 -9.59
CA SER A 369 -22.74 10.54 -10.29
C SER A 369 -22.55 10.47 -11.82
N PRO A 370 -23.65 10.31 -12.60
CA PRO A 370 -25.06 10.23 -12.19
C PRO A 370 -25.56 8.81 -11.87
N SER A 371 -24.69 7.80 -11.83
CA SER A 371 -25.03 6.38 -11.75
C SER A 371 -24.92 5.80 -10.35
N ASP A 372 -25.87 4.91 -10.04
CA ASP A 372 -25.79 4.04 -8.87
C ASP A 372 -25.45 2.60 -9.29
N TYR A 373 -24.60 1.97 -8.49
CA TYR A 373 -24.25 0.56 -8.59
C TYR A 373 -24.72 -0.14 -7.32
N LEU A 374 -25.55 -1.15 -7.49
CA LEU A 374 -26.08 -1.97 -6.41
C LEU A 374 -25.52 -3.38 -6.52
N THR A 375 -25.35 -4.04 -5.37
CA THR A 375 -25.00 -5.45 -5.31
C THR A 375 -25.81 -6.14 -4.22
N PHE A 376 -26.21 -7.38 -4.49
CA PHE A 376 -26.84 -8.26 -3.52
C PHE A 376 -25.87 -9.34 -3.03
N GLU A 377 -24.61 -9.30 -3.46
CA GLU A 377 -23.58 -10.24 -3.03
C GLU A 377 -23.07 -9.90 -1.63
N ASP A 378 -22.97 -10.90 -0.75
CA ASP A 378 -22.37 -10.75 0.59
C ASP A 378 -20.93 -10.19 0.55
N LYS A 379 -20.21 -10.45 -0.55
CA LYS A 379 -18.83 -10.02 -0.75
C LYS A 379 -18.72 -8.56 -1.26
N GLY A 380 -19.83 -7.94 -1.64
CA GLY A 380 -19.90 -6.56 -2.13
C GLY A 380 -19.58 -6.43 -3.62
N PHE A 381 -18.73 -5.47 -3.96
CA PHE A 381 -18.37 -5.11 -5.34
C PHE A 381 -17.02 -5.70 -5.76
N ARG A 382 -16.90 -6.10 -7.02
CA ARG A 382 -15.60 -6.41 -7.63
C ARG A 382 -15.07 -5.16 -8.35
N PRO A 383 -13.78 -4.81 -8.23
CA PRO A 383 -13.18 -3.66 -8.91
C PRO A 383 -12.91 -3.98 -10.40
N VAL A 384 -13.98 -4.23 -11.16
CA VAL A 384 -13.93 -4.60 -12.58
C VAL A 384 -14.90 -3.74 -13.39
N GLY A 385 -14.72 -3.70 -14.71
CA GLY A 385 -15.55 -2.87 -15.59
C GLY A 385 -15.48 -1.39 -15.19
N ALA A 386 -16.63 -0.70 -15.21
CA ALA A 386 -16.76 0.70 -14.81
C ALA A 386 -16.34 0.97 -13.35
N LEU A 387 -16.32 -0.06 -12.49
CA LEU A 387 -15.88 0.07 -11.09
C LEU A 387 -14.36 -0.11 -10.92
N ARG A 388 -13.62 -0.54 -11.96
CA ARG A 388 -12.17 -0.78 -11.89
C ARG A 388 -11.41 0.47 -11.45
N ARG A 389 -11.65 1.58 -12.14
CA ARG A 389 -10.95 2.83 -11.87
C ARG A 389 -11.25 3.44 -10.49
N PRO A 390 -12.52 3.61 -10.09
CA PRO A 390 -12.84 4.20 -8.79
C PRO A 390 -12.54 3.28 -7.60
N LEU A 391 -12.60 1.95 -7.76
CA LEU A 391 -12.39 1.01 -6.65
C LEU A 391 -10.99 0.37 -6.61
N PHE A 392 -10.15 0.54 -7.64
CA PHE A 392 -8.80 -0.03 -7.65
C PHE A 392 -7.76 0.96 -8.14
N GLU A 393 -7.84 1.45 -9.39
CA GLU A 393 -6.73 2.21 -9.97
C GLU A 393 -6.45 3.52 -9.24
N ARG A 394 -7.50 4.33 -9.01
CA ARG A 394 -7.36 5.62 -8.32
C ARG A 394 -7.01 5.44 -6.84
N PRO A 395 -7.68 4.57 -6.05
CA PRO A 395 -7.26 4.30 -4.67
C PRO A 395 -5.82 3.82 -4.56
N LEU A 396 -5.37 2.91 -5.44
CA LEU A 396 -3.99 2.41 -5.42
C LEU A 396 -2.99 3.51 -5.76
N PHE A 397 -3.29 4.37 -6.74
CA PHE A 397 -2.46 5.55 -7.03
C PHE A 397 -2.34 6.48 -5.82
N LYS A 398 -3.47 6.80 -5.16
CA LYS A 398 -3.47 7.59 -3.92
C LYS A 398 -2.71 6.90 -2.78
N ALA A 399 -2.79 5.57 -2.68
CA ALA A 399 -2.08 4.79 -1.67
C ALA A 399 -0.55 4.87 -1.82
N TYR A 400 -0.02 4.88 -3.06
CA TYR A 400 1.39 5.18 -3.30
C TYR A 400 1.76 6.57 -2.75
N LEU A 401 0.95 7.59 -3.01
CA LEU A 401 1.26 8.95 -2.56
C LEU A 401 1.26 9.06 -1.03
N TYR A 402 0.33 8.41 -0.33
CA TYR A 402 0.36 8.31 1.14
C TYR A 402 1.58 7.56 1.67
N LEU A 403 1.99 6.48 1.01
CA LEU A 403 3.22 5.76 1.36
C LEU A 403 4.44 6.66 1.21
N LEU A 404 4.54 7.39 0.10
CA LEU A 404 5.66 8.31 -0.13
C LEU A 404 5.63 9.47 0.88
N ALA A 405 4.45 9.92 1.30
CA ALA A 405 4.29 10.88 2.37
C ALA A 405 4.84 10.35 3.70
N SER A 406 4.48 9.12 4.08
CA SER A 406 4.96 8.51 5.33
C SER A 406 6.49 8.32 5.37
N LEU A 407 7.13 8.31 4.20
CA LEU A 407 8.57 8.28 4.01
C LEU A 407 9.22 9.68 3.89
N GLY A 408 8.45 10.77 3.97
CA GLY A 408 8.93 12.15 3.84
C GLY A 408 9.30 12.58 2.41
N ILE A 409 8.95 11.78 1.40
CA ILE A 409 9.21 12.04 -0.02
C ILE A 409 8.23 13.08 -0.57
N LEU A 410 6.99 13.02 -0.08
CA LEU A 410 5.94 13.97 -0.40
C LEU A 410 5.43 14.64 0.87
N ASP A 411 5.05 15.90 0.74
CA ASP A 411 4.05 16.49 1.64
C ASP A 411 2.68 16.33 1.00
N ILE A 412 1.63 16.23 1.83
CA ILE A 412 0.27 16.01 1.35
C ILE A 412 -0.69 17.05 1.92
N GLY A 413 -1.69 17.38 1.12
CA GLY A 413 -2.88 18.09 1.55
C GLY A 413 -4.08 17.14 1.55
N GLU A 414 -4.93 17.27 2.57
CA GLU A 414 -6.16 16.50 2.69
C GLU A 414 -7.41 17.38 2.68
N THR A 415 -8.50 16.86 2.15
CA THR A 415 -9.84 17.45 2.22
C THR A 415 -10.85 16.38 2.60
N THR A 416 -11.99 16.78 3.16
CA THR A 416 -13.05 15.82 3.51
C THR A 416 -13.52 15.10 2.24
N PRO A 417 -13.39 13.76 2.17
CA PRO A 417 -13.80 13.00 1.00
C PRO A 417 -15.31 12.88 0.90
N GLU A 418 -15.81 12.70 -0.33
CA GLU A 418 -17.21 12.36 -0.57
C GLU A 418 -17.53 10.94 -0.06
N SER A 419 -18.71 10.79 0.54
CA SER A 419 -19.19 9.50 1.05
C SER A 419 -19.97 8.77 -0.04
N LEU A 420 -19.24 8.11 -0.93
CA LEU A 420 -19.79 7.46 -2.13
C LEU A 420 -20.14 5.96 -1.95
N LEU A 421 -19.78 5.34 -0.82
CA LEU A 421 -20.06 3.95 -0.51
C LEU A 421 -21.07 3.84 0.63
N THR A 422 -22.17 3.14 0.41
CA THR A 422 -23.07 2.72 1.48
C THR A 422 -22.62 1.36 2.01
N LYS A 423 -22.25 1.32 3.29
CA LYS A 423 -21.81 0.11 4.00
C LYS A 423 -22.52 -0.01 5.34
N ASN A 424 -23.33 -1.06 5.51
CA ASN A 424 -24.15 -1.29 6.70
C ASN A 424 -25.02 -0.06 7.02
N ASP A 425 -25.73 0.44 6.00
CA ASP A 425 -26.61 1.61 6.06
C ASP A 425 -25.92 2.94 6.43
N LYS A 426 -24.58 2.97 6.42
CA LYS A 426 -23.78 4.18 6.66
C LYS A 426 -23.09 4.60 5.37
N GLN A 427 -23.13 5.90 5.10
CA GLN A 427 -22.35 6.49 4.01
C GLN A 427 -20.90 6.68 4.48
N VAL A 428 -19.97 6.15 3.70
CA VAL A 428 -18.53 6.22 3.94
C VAL A 428 -17.79 6.49 2.62
N PRO A 429 -16.54 6.95 2.66
CA PRO A 429 -15.72 7.08 1.46
C PRO A 429 -15.47 5.74 0.76
N LEU A 430 -15.17 5.75 -0.54
CA LEU A 430 -14.85 4.52 -1.31
C LEU A 430 -13.63 3.79 -0.78
N SER A 431 -12.63 4.57 -0.36
CA SER A 431 -11.36 4.09 0.16
C SER A 431 -10.87 5.02 1.28
N PRO A 432 -10.01 4.54 2.20
CA PRO A 432 -9.43 5.40 3.21
C PRO A 432 -8.43 6.40 2.62
N TYR A 433 -8.08 6.24 1.33
CA TYR A 433 -7.18 7.12 0.60
C TYR A 433 -7.91 8.31 -0.03
N GLU A 434 -9.25 8.38 0.02
CA GLU A 434 -10.01 9.43 -0.69
C GLU A 434 -9.73 10.85 -0.21
N ALA A 435 -9.31 11.03 1.05
CA ALA A 435 -9.05 12.35 1.61
C ALA A 435 -7.88 13.09 0.93
N LEU A 436 -7.01 12.38 0.18
CA LEU A 436 -5.85 12.99 -0.46
C LEU A 436 -6.27 13.87 -1.65
N CYS A 437 -5.98 15.17 -1.56
CA CYS A 437 -6.36 16.14 -2.60
C CYS A 437 -5.16 16.69 -3.38
N CYS A 438 -4.01 16.88 -2.73
CA CYS A 438 -2.82 17.41 -3.38
C CYS A 438 -1.53 16.92 -2.73
N VAL A 439 -0.44 17.06 -3.48
CA VAL A 439 0.90 16.69 -3.03
C VAL A 439 1.93 17.75 -3.41
N ARG A 440 3.05 17.75 -2.69
CA ARG A 440 4.26 18.50 -3.04
C ARG A 440 5.46 17.58 -2.92
N LEU A 441 6.34 17.59 -3.91
CA LEU A 441 7.62 16.87 -3.86
C LEU A 441 8.60 17.60 -2.93
N THR A 442 9.13 16.90 -1.93
CA THR A 442 10.13 17.46 -1.01
C THR A 442 11.53 17.44 -1.64
N ALA A 443 12.46 18.24 -1.12
CA ALA A 443 13.86 18.17 -1.58
C ALA A 443 14.46 16.78 -1.32
N PHE A 444 14.07 16.17 -0.20
CA PHE A 444 14.44 14.80 0.15
C PHE A 444 13.87 13.78 -0.83
N GLY A 445 12.59 13.94 -1.21
CA GLY A 445 11.92 13.09 -2.18
C GLY A 445 12.58 13.14 -3.56
N ALA A 446 12.92 14.35 -4.04
CA ALA A 446 13.63 14.52 -5.30
C ALA A 446 14.97 13.75 -5.32
N TRP A 447 15.73 13.78 -4.22
CA TRP A 447 16.97 13.00 -4.09
C TRP A 447 16.73 11.49 -4.03
N CYS A 448 15.68 11.03 -3.33
CA CYS A 448 15.32 9.61 -3.26
C CYS A 448 14.91 9.04 -4.62
N LEU A 449 14.26 9.85 -5.46
CA LEU A 449 13.80 9.49 -6.80
C LEU A 449 14.84 9.77 -7.90
N ASN A 450 16.11 10.04 -7.53
CA ASN A 450 17.19 10.38 -8.47
C ASN A 450 16.86 11.57 -9.40
N LEU A 451 15.98 12.48 -8.97
CA LEU A 451 15.67 13.75 -9.64
C LEU A 451 16.60 14.88 -9.18
N ALA A 452 17.28 14.71 -8.04
CA ALA A 452 18.32 15.60 -7.56
C ALA A 452 19.60 14.79 -7.27
N GLU A 453 20.74 15.29 -7.71
CA GLU A 453 22.05 14.65 -7.48
C GLU A 453 22.48 14.79 -6.02
N GLU A 454 22.33 15.99 -5.47
CA GLU A 454 22.77 16.32 -4.12
C GLU A 454 21.77 15.87 -3.07
N ARG A 455 22.30 15.28 -1.99
CA ARG A 455 21.52 14.93 -0.81
C ARG A 455 21.19 16.23 -0.05
N PRO A 456 19.93 16.49 0.29
CA PRO A 456 19.61 17.65 1.12
C PRO A 456 20.17 17.45 2.53
N GLU A 457 20.81 18.50 3.04
CA GLU A 457 21.29 18.53 4.42
C GLU A 457 20.09 18.50 5.39
N PRO A 458 20.07 17.58 6.37
CA PRO A 458 19.04 17.61 7.40
C PRO A 458 19.14 18.94 8.15
N LYS A 459 18.01 19.66 8.29
CA LYS A 459 18.00 20.88 9.09
C LYS A 459 18.49 20.54 10.50
N LYS A 460 19.64 21.11 10.88
CA LYS A 460 20.19 20.94 12.23
C LYS A 460 19.13 21.36 13.24
N GLN A 461 18.65 20.39 14.02
CA GLN A 461 17.77 20.69 15.14
C GLN A 461 18.60 21.44 16.18
N ILE A 462 18.30 22.72 16.37
CA ILE A 462 18.91 23.50 17.46
C ILE A 462 18.30 22.98 18.76
N PHE A 463 19.16 22.52 19.68
CA PHE A 463 18.76 22.13 21.01
C PHE A 463 19.82 22.49 22.05
N GLU A 464 19.37 22.62 23.28
CA GLU A 464 20.16 22.83 24.48
C GLU A 464 19.63 21.89 25.56
N THR A 465 20.51 21.07 26.12
CA THR A 465 20.25 20.23 27.29
C THR A 465 21.07 20.76 28.46
N ILE A 466 20.38 21.10 29.56
CA ILE A 466 21.01 21.51 30.82
C ILE A 466 20.65 20.47 31.86
N THR A 467 21.65 19.71 32.30
CA THR A 467 21.57 18.82 33.46
C THR A 467 21.88 19.64 34.71
N ASP A 468 20.99 19.57 35.71
CA ASP A 468 21.26 20.19 37.01
C ASP A 468 22.35 19.40 37.74
N THR A 469 23.29 20.10 38.36
CA THR A 469 24.47 19.48 38.99
C THR A 469 24.14 18.85 40.33
N GLU A 470 23.10 19.31 41.02
CA GLU A 470 22.70 18.91 42.38
C GLU A 470 21.38 18.12 42.39
N LEU A 471 20.45 18.51 41.53
CA LEU A 471 19.14 17.90 41.38
C LEU A 471 19.12 16.97 40.15
N LEU A 472 18.35 15.89 40.22
CA LEU A 472 18.14 15.00 39.07
C LEU A 472 17.08 15.60 38.12
N LEU A 473 17.37 16.80 37.62
CA LEU A 473 16.54 17.56 36.70
C LEU A 473 17.29 17.74 35.38
N VAL A 474 16.54 17.65 34.28
CA VAL A 474 17.01 17.99 32.94
C VAL A 474 16.09 19.07 32.37
N THR A 475 16.67 20.17 31.93
CA THR A 475 15.98 21.17 31.10
C THR A 475 16.37 20.93 29.64
N PHE A 476 15.38 20.75 28.78
CA PHE A 476 15.54 20.53 27.35
C PHE A 476 14.82 21.64 26.59
N LYS A 477 15.59 22.41 25.83
CA LYS A 477 15.08 23.42 24.89
C LYS A 477 15.44 22.99 23.49
N GLY A 478 14.49 23.00 22.55
CA GLY A 478 14.78 22.74 21.15
C GLY A 478 13.86 21.73 20.49
N LYS A 479 14.27 21.28 19.30
CA LYS A 479 13.41 20.53 18.37
C LYS A 479 13.88 19.11 18.05
N SER A 480 14.92 18.59 18.72
CA SER A 480 15.36 17.20 18.54
C SER A 480 14.31 16.23 19.09
N LEU A 481 13.74 15.43 18.20
CA LEU A 481 12.69 14.47 18.52
C LEU A 481 13.24 13.32 19.37
N GLU A 482 14.39 12.76 19.00
CA GLU A 482 15.01 11.63 19.71
C GLU A 482 15.30 11.97 21.17
N ARG A 483 15.85 13.16 21.44
CA ARG A 483 16.15 13.63 22.81
C ARG A 483 14.88 13.83 23.62
N LYS A 484 13.87 14.47 23.04
CA LYS A 484 12.59 14.72 23.71
C LYS A 484 11.92 13.41 24.11
N LEU A 485 11.78 12.47 23.17
CA LEU A 485 11.15 11.17 23.44
C LEU A 485 11.95 10.35 24.45
N PHE A 486 13.29 10.42 24.39
CA PHE A 486 14.13 9.77 25.39
C PHE A 486 13.89 10.32 26.80
N LEU A 487 13.78 11.65 26.97
CA LEU A 487 13.46 12.28 28.25
C LEU A 487 12.06 11.94 28.76
N GLU A 488 11.07 11.86 27.87
CA GLU A 488 9.70 11.42 28.20
C GLU A 488 9.65 9.96 28.67
N GLN A 489 10.56 9.11 28.17
CA GLN A 489 10.66 7.70 28.61
C GLN A 489 11.26 7.55 30.01
N ILE A 490 12.25 8.38 30.38
CA ILE A 490 13.05 8.19 31.60
C ILE A 490 12.69 9.17 32.73
N GLY A 491 11.92 10.21 32.42
CA GLY A 491 11.61 11.31 33.32
C GLY A 491 10.12 11.55 33.49
N THR A 492 9.77 12.26 34.57
CA THR A 492 8.44 12.81 34.81
C THR A 492 8.45 14.28 34.41
N PRO A 493 7.59 14.75 33.49
CA PRO A 493 7.55 16.15 33.10
C PRO A 493 7.11 17.03 34.27
N LEU A 494 7.84 18.13 34.50
CA LEU A 494 7.49 19.19 35.47
C LEU A 494 7.02 20.48 34.78
N GLY A 495 6.85 20.43 33.45
CA GLY A 495 6.50 21.55 32.59
C GLY A 495 6.79 21.17 31.14
N VAL A 496 6.84 22.16 30.24
CA VAL A 496 7.06 21.95 28.81
C VAL A 496 8.51 21.51 28.50
N GLU A 497 9.48 22.04 29.25
CA GLU A 497 10.92 21.87 28.95
C GLU A 497 11.69 21.18 30.08
N ARG A 498 11.04 20.78 31.17
CA ARG A 498 11.72 20.28 32.38
C ARG A 498 11.26 18.89 32.74
N TYR A 499 12.23 18.01 33.02
CA TYR A 499 12.01 16.62 33.36
C TYR A 499 12.68 16.30 34.68
N ARG A 500 11.95 15.68 35.61
CA ARG A 500 12.51 15.09 36.83
C ARG A 500 12.80 13.63 36.60
N ILE A 501 14.03 13.23 36.85
CA ILE A 501 14.45 11.84 36.77
C ILE A 501 14.57 11.28 38.18
N THR A 502 13.88 10.17 38.42
CA THR A 502 13.98 9.38 39.63
C THR A 502 14.43 7.98 39.25
N GLU A 503 14.81 7.17 40.22
CA GLU A 503 15.14 5.78 39.97
C GLU A 503 13.98 5.02 39.34
N ALA A 504 12.78 5.20 39.89
CA ALA A 504 11.58 4.53 39.42
C ALA A 504 11.25 4.95 37.98
N SER A 505 11.39 6.23 37.64
CA SER A 505 11.14 6.69 36.27
C SER A 505 12.21 6.19 35.30
N PHE A 506 13.48 6.17 35.71
CA PHE A 506 14.59 5.79 34.84
C PHE A 506 14.57 4.30 34.48
N ILE A 507 14.26 3.42 35.43
CA ILE A 507 14.19 1.96 35.18
C ILE A 507 12.85 1.51 34.62
N LYS A 508 11.87 2.42 34.49
CA LYS A 508 10.53 2.08 34.00
C LYS A 508 10.62 1.36 32.66
N GLY A 509 9.99 0.18 32.58
CA GLY A 509 10.00 -0.65 31.37
C GLY A 509 11.30 -1.40 31.08
N CYS A 510 12.34 -1.30 31.92
CA CYS A 510 13.49 -2.20 31.83
C CYS A 510 13.16 -3.57 32.44
N THR A 511 13.51 -4.64 31.72
CA THR A 511 13.32 -6.03 32.13
C THR A 511 14.63 -6.72 32.52
N SER A 512 15.77 -6.08 32.26
CA SER A 512 17.09 -6.63 32.57
C SER A 512 18.11 -5.55 32.94
N SER A 513 19.16 -5.95 33.68
CA SER A 513 20.28 -5.06 34.01
C SER A 513 21.00 -4.52 32.76
N ALA A 514 21.08 -5.33 31.70
CA ALA A 514 21.66 -4.91 30.43
C ALA A 514 20.89 -3.74 29.77
N GLU A 515 19.56 -3.69 29.92
CA GLU A 515 18.75 -2.57 29.42
C GLU A 515 18.97 -1.28 30.22
N VAL A 516 19.14 -1.39 31.54
CA VAL A 516 19.47 -0.24 32.40
C VAL A 516 20.82 0.36 31.99
N LEU A 517 21.84 -0.48 31.77
CA LEU A 517 23.15 -0.04 31.30
C LEU A 517 23.09 0.64 29.93
N LYS A 518 22.37 0.05 28.97
CA LYS A 518 22.16 0.68 27.65
C LYS A 518 21.47 2.05 27.76
N ARG A 519 20.52 2.18 28.67
CA ARG A 519 19.81 3.45 28.92
C ARG A 519 20.72 4.52 29.53
N ILE A 520 21.63 4.14 30.43
CA ILE A 520 22.67 5.04 30.96
C ILE A 520 23.58 5.51 29.82
N GLU A 521 24.05 4.62 28.96
CA GLU A 521 24.90 5.01 27.82
C GLU A 521 24.14 5.90 26.83
N LYS A 522 22.87 5.62 26.56
CA LYS A 522 22.01 6.49 25.74
C LYS A 522 21.82 7.87 26.37
N PHE A 523 21.73 7.98 27.69
CA PHE A 523 21.71 9.27 28.39
C PHE A 523 22.99 10.06 28.15
N LYS A 524 24.15 9.42 28.30
CA LYS A 524 25.44 10.09 28.07
C LYS A 524 25.59 10.57 26.63
N GLN A 525 25.14 9.76 25.68
CA GLN A 525 25.22 10.11 24.26
C GLN A 525 24.28 11.23 23.84
N LEU A 526 23.05 11.23 24.36
CA LEU A 526 21.99 12.13 23.89
C LEU A 526 21.86 13.41 24.72
N ILE A 527 22.05 13.32 26.05
CA ILE A 527 21.70 14.39 26.99
C ILE A 527 22.94 15.10 27.50
N ASP A 528 23.90 14.35 28.05
CA ASP A 528 25.09 14.92 28.69
C ASP A 528 26.28 13.95 28.62
N ALA A 529 27.25 14.27 27.76
CA ALA A 529 28.43 13.43 27.55
C ALA A 529 29.35 13.35 28.77
N GLN A 530 29.28 14.34 29.68
CA GLN A 530 30.09 14.38 30.90
C GLN A 530 29.20 14.74 32.11
N PRO A 531 28.34 13.79 32.56
CA PRO A 531 27.42 14.05 33.66
C PRO A 531 28.14 14.46 34.94
N SER A 532 27.50 15.32 35.76
CA SER A 532 28.03 15.70 37.07
C SER A 532 28.25 14.49 37.99
N GLU A 533 28.97 14.70 39.09
CA GLU A 533 29.20 13.67 40.10
C GLU A 533 27.88 13.11 40.65
N ARG A 534 26.87 13.97 40.87
CA ARG A 534 25.53 13.57 41.33
C ARG A 534 24.85 12.57 40.40
N TRP A 535 24.94 12.80 39.08
CA TRP A 535 24.41 11.89 38.05
C TRP A 535 25.21 10.59 37.99
N THR A 536 26.53 10.68 38.12
CA THR A 536 27.41 9.51 38.15
C THR A 536 27.06 8.60 39.33
N GLN A 537 26.91 9.16 40.54
CA GLN A 537 26.46 8.42 41.73
C GLN A 537 25.06 7.81 41.54
N PHE A 538 24.15 8.53 40.90
CA PHE A 538 22.82 8.01 40.54
C PHE A 538 22.92 6.79 39.60
N PHE A 539 23.72 6.85 38.53
CA PHE A 539 23.91 5.75 37.60
C PHE A 539 24.59 4.53 38.24
N THR A 540 25.63 4.73 39.06
CA THR A 540 26.26 3.64 39.82
C THR A 540 25.26 2.94 40.74
N SER A 541 24.40 3.73 41.41
CA SER A 541 23.36 3.20 42.29
C SER A 541 22.30 2.41 41.53
N LEU A 542 21.91 2.84 40.32
CA LEU A 542 21.00 2.09 39.45
C LEU A 542 21.60 0.77 38.99
N GLN A 543 22.85 0.79 38.51
CA GLN A 543 23.56 -0.42 38.09
C GLN A 543 23.72 -1.43 39.22
N ARG A 544 24.01 -0.97 40.44
CA ARG A 544 24.08 -1.84 41.61
C ARG A 544 22.70 -2.45 41.90
N ARG A 545 21.64 -1.64 41.91
CA ARG A 545 20.28 -2.11 42.23
C ARG A 545 19.71 -3.06 41.17
N SER A 546 20.06 -2.89 39.90
CA SER A 546 19.57 -3.74 38.81
C SER A 546 20.08 -5.19 38.86
N THR A 547 21.12 -5.49 39.63
CA THR A 547 21.67 -6.85 39.78
C THR A 547 21.25 -7.55 41.07
N LEU A 548 20.72 -6.82 42.07
CA LEU A 548 20.39 -7.36 43.40
C LEU A 548 19.37 -8.50 43.34
N PHE A 549 18.43 -8.44 42.39
CA PHE A 549 17.37 -9.44 42.22
C PHE A 549 17.48 -10.19 40.88
N ALA A 550 18.67 -10.21 40.26
CA ALA A 550 18.86 -10.79 38.93
C ALA A 550 18.95 -12.34 38.93
N HIS A 551 19.15 -12.96 40.09
CA HIS A 551 19.30 -14.40 40.22
C HIS A 551 18.08 -14.98 40.94
N ALA A 552 17.29 -15.77 40.22
CA ALA A 552 16.19 -16.53 40.77
C ALA A 552 16.36 -18.00 40.42
N GLU A 553 16.25 -18.88 41.42
CA GLU A 553 16.20 -20.32 41.20
C GLU A 553 14.76 -20.76 40.96
N GLN A 554 14.54 -21.63 39.96
CA GLN A 554 13.24 -22.27 39.80
C GLN A 554 13.05 -23.32 40.88
N VAL A 555 12.02 -23.15 41.70
CA VAL A 555 11.64 -24.08 42.76
C VAL A 555 10.21 -24.56 42.56
N LEU A 556 9.93 -25.76 43.05
CA LEU A 556 8.61 -26.37 43.10
C LEU A 556 8.12 -26.33 44.55
N LEU A 557 6.89 -25.86 44.75
CA LEU A 557 6.23 -25.86 46.03
C LEU A 557 5.31 -27.09 46.10
N TYR A 558 5.55 -27.96 47.07
CA TYR A 558 4.67 -29.10 47.36
C TYR A 558 3.96 -28.84 48.68
N THR A 559 2.63 -28.87 48.64
CA THR A 559 1.76 -28.74 49.81
C THR A 559 1.30 -30.11 50.25
N PHE A 560 1.40 -30.37 51.54
CA PHE A 560 0.92 -31.62 52.14
C PHE A 560 -0.21 -31.35 53.13
N PRO A 561 -1.12 -32.33 53.32
CA PRO A 561 -2.08 -32.28 54.43
C PRO A 561 -1.33 -32.25 55.77
N ASP A 562 -2.00 -31.79 56.84
CA ASP A 562 -1.41 -31.75 58.19
C ASP A 562 -1.27 -33.14 58.81
N ASP A 563 -0.35 -33.92 58.26
CA ASP A 563 -0.12 -35.32 58.62
C ASP A 563 1.16 -35.44 59.49
N PRO A 564 1.05 -35.95 60.73
CA PRO A 564 2.20 -36.20 61.59
C PRO A 564 3.28 -37.10 60.97
N GLU A 565 2.91 -38.08 60.13
CA GLU A 565 3.86 -39.01 59.50
C GLU A 565 4.67 -38.31 58.40
N ILE A 566 4.01 -37.53 57.55
CA ILE A 566 4.68 -36.73 56.51
C ILE A 566 5.64 -35.72 57.16
N ARG A 567 5.19 -35.04 58.23
CA ARG A 567 6.04 -34.12 59.01
C ARG A 567 7.24 -34.84 59.60
N ARG A 568 7.04 -36.04 60.16
CA ARG A 568 8.12 -36.85 60.71
C ARG A 568 9.10 -37.29 59.62
N MET A 569 8.62 -37.74 58.46
CA MET A 569 9.45 -38.14 57.31
C MET A 569 10.39 -36.99 56.87
N PHE A 570 9.84 -35.80 56.60
CA PHE A 570 10.66 -34.62 56.26
C PHE A 570 11.56 -34.15 57.41
N ALA A 571 11.19 -34.47 58.65
CA ALA A 571 11.99 -34.18 59.83
C ALA A 571 13.07 -35.21 60.10
N THR A 572 12.97 -36.48 59.74
CA THR A 572 13.93 -37.51 60.16
C THR A 572 14.79 -38.04 59.03
N ASP A 573 14.31 -38.01 57.78
CA ASP A 573 15.05 -38.56 56.64
C ASP A 573 16.18 -37.59 56.18
N PRO A 574 17.45 -38.02 56.24
CA PRO A 574 18.59 -37.18 55.85
C PRO A 574 18.68 -36.91 54.35
N ALA A 575 18.18 -37.81 53.50
CA ALA A 575 18.18 -37.66 52.04
C ALA A 575 17.12 -36.65 51.60
N LEU A 576 15.91 -36.71 52.16
CA LEU A 576 14.87 -35.71 51.91
C LEU A 576 15.27 -34.33 52.43
N ARG A 577 15.86 -34.23 53.63
CA ARG A 577 16.36 -32.96 54.19
C ARG A 577 17.38 -32.24 53.28
N LYS A 578 18.13 -32.96 52.43
CA LYS A 578 19.09 -32.36 51.50
C LYS A 578 18.44 -31.78 50.24
N LEU A 579 17.27 -32.30 49.86
CA LEU A 579 16.57 -31.90 48.63
C LEU A 579 15.47 -30.86 48.87
N VAL A 580 15.08 -30.70 50.14
CA VAL A 580 13.88 -29.98 50.55
C VAL A 580 14.22 -28.84 51.49
N ILE A 581 13.74 -27.64 51.16
CA ILE A 581 13.68 -26.49 52.06
C ILE A 581 12.28 -26.48 52.69
N ARG A 582 12.19 -26.53 54.01
CA ARG A 582 10.90 -26.48 54.70
C ARG A 582 10.32 -25.07 54.65
N ALA A 583 9.04 -24.95 54.33
CA ALA A 583 8.30 -23.70 54.30
C ALA A 583 7.10 -23.77 55.25
N GLU A 584 6.52 -22.62 55.58
CA GLU A 584 5.34 -22.55 56.44
C GLU A 584 4.10 -23.17 55.78
N ASN A 585 3.09 -23.49 56.58
CA ASN A 585 1.80 -24.06 56.15
C ASN A 585 1.91 -25.45 55.49
N ASN A 586 2.69 -26.37 56.09
CA ASN A 586 2.89 -27.74 55.61
C ASN A 586 3.39 -27.81 54.15
N ASN A 587 4.23 -26.85 53.78
CA ASN A 587 4.83 -26.78 52.47
C ASN A 587 6.30 -27.18 52.50
N VAL A 588 6.76 -27.72 51.38
CA VAL A 588 8.17 -27.88 51.09
C VAL A 588 8.52 -27.30 49.74
N VAL A 589 9.70 -26.70 49.68
CA VAL A 589 10.27 -26.10 48.48
C VAL A 589 11.40 -27.02 48.00
N VAL A 590 11.30 -27.49 46.76
CA VAL A 590 12.29 -28.36 46.13
C VAL A 590 12.83 -27.65 44.91
N LYS A 591 14.15 -27.56 44.76
CA LYS A 591 14.74 -27.01 43.54
C LYS A 591 14.29 -27.84 42.34
N LYS A 592 13.92 -27.21 41.23
CA LYS A 592 13.39 -27.92 40.06
C LYS A 592 14.34 -28.99 39.52
N GLU A 593 15.64 -28.75 39.57
CA GLU A 593 16.68 -29.72 39.22
C GLU A 593 16.65 -31.00 40.07
N ASN A 594 16.18 -30.90 41.32
CA ASN A 594 16.08 -31.99 42.28
C ASN A 594 14.74 -32.73 42.22
N GLN A 595 13.81 -32.33 41.34
CA GLN A 595 12.46 -32.89 41.26
C GLN A 595 12.48 -34.42 41.13
N LYS A 596 13.27 -34.96 40.19
CA LYS A 596 13.31 -36.42 39.94
C LYS A 596 13.86 -37.20 41.14
N ALA A 597 14.88 -36.65 41.81
CA ALA A 597 15.47 -37.26 43.00
C ALA A 597 14.49 -37.24 44.17
N PHE A 598 13.75 -36.14 44.31
CA PHE A 598 12.71 -35.98 45.31
C PHE A 598 11.54 -36.95 45.08
N GLN A 599 11.04 -37.06 43.84
CA GLN A 599 9.98 -38.01 43.47
C GLN A 599 10.39 -39.46 43.75
N LYS A 600 11.63 -39.82 43.40
CA LYS A 600 12.16 -41.16 43.66
C LYS A 600 12.18 -41.48 45.16
N LEU A 601 12.63 -40.55 45.99
CA LEU A 601 12.63 -40.72 47.44
C LEU A 601 11.21 -40.81 48.02
N LEU A 602 10.26 -40.02 47.52
CA LEU A 602 8.85 -40.16 47.92
C LEU A 602 8.28 -41.54 47.58
N MET A 603 8.60 -42.07 46.40
CA MET A 603 8.21 -43.43 46.01
C MET A 603 8.84 -44.50 46.90
N GLU A 604 10.10 -44.34 47.29
CA GLU A 604 10.79 -45.23 48.25
C GLU A 604 10.10 -45.23 49.64
N HIS A 605 9.50 -44.10 50.03
CA HIS A 605 8.65 -43.97 51.24
C HIS A 605 7.19 -44.40 51.02
N GLY A 606 6.84 -44.97 49.87
CA GLY A 606 5.50 -45.49 49.59
C GLY A 606 4.49 -44.44 49.10
N TYR A 607 4.91 -43.21 48.82
CA TYR A 607 4.05 -42.17 48.28
C TYR A 607 4.10 -42.16 46.75
N LEU A 608 2.95 -42.36 46.12
CA LEU A 608 2.82 -42.27 44.67
C LEU A 608 2.75 -40.78 44.25
N ASN A 609 3.79 -40.29 43.58
CA ASN A 609 3.74 -38.95 42.99
C ASN A 609 3.08 -39.00 41.60
N THR A 610 1.84 -38.48 41.50
CA THR A 610 1.07 -38.36 40.23
C THR A 610 1.24 -37.01 39.53
N LEU A 611 2.13 -36.14 40.02
CA LEU A 611 2.45 -34.81 39.47
C LEU A 611 3.59 -34.81 38.47
#